data_AF-B7PTF4-F1
#
_entry.id   AF-B7PTF4-F1
#
_cell.length_a   1.000
_cell.length_b   1.000
_cell.length_c   1.000
_cell.angle_alpha   90.00
_cell.angle_beta   90.00
_cell.angle_gamma   90.00
#
_symmetry.space_group_name_H-M   'P 1'
#
loop_
_entity.id
_entity.type
_entity.pdbx_description
1 polymer ?
#
loop_
_entity_poly.entity_id
_entity_poly.type
_entity_poly.pdbx_seq_one_letter_code
_entity_poly.pdbx_strand_id
1 'polypeptide(L)'
;MIDSPELNSCVEEWDQLEKEYCDLEKSYRQYLQLTGEVQRSQDECLKGLRHHRYRSSLIAESLKKVVPSSEEQRRQKDELAQKLEAKRLHLDDIGQDLPHSNGLYLQIVLGSVNLSFRDAEKYRYKDEYERFKLKVTMFILVMSILCIVMNYRVNDAILHFLLVWYYCTLTIRESILAVNGSKIKGWWRLHHFITTAQAGIIIVC
;
A
#
# COMPACT_ATOMS: atom_id res chain seq x y z
N MET A 1 -1.19 28.93 -46.22
CA MET A 1 -2.65 28.73 -46.17
C MET A 1 -2.85 27.33 -45.63
N ILE A 2 -3.65 27.21 -44.57
CA ILE A 2 -3.90 25.94 -43.88
C ILE A 2 -4.95 25.23 -44.73
N ASP A 3 -4.57 24.13 -45.40
CA ASP A 3 -5.51 23.28 -46.13
C ASP A 3 -6.56 22.79 -45.13
N SER A 4 -7.79 23.25 -45.32
CA SER A 4 -8.92 22.82 -44.51
C SER A 4 -9.32 21.42 -44.96
N PRO A 5 -9.41 20.43 -44.06
CA PRO A 5 -9.75 19.07 -44.44
C PRO A 5 -11.12 19.04 -45.11
N GLU A 6 -11.23 18.27 -46.20
CA GLU A 6 -12.50 18.08 -46.90
C GLU A 6 -13.49 17.38 -45.96
N LEU A 7 -14.71 17.92 -45.86
CA LEU A 7 -15.76 17.44 -44.95
C LEU A 7 -15.98 15.92 -45.05
N ASN A 8 -15.86 15.35 -46.24
CA ASN A 8 -16.02 13.92 -46.49
C ASN A 8 -14.94 13.08 -45.79
N SER A 9 -13.69 13.56 -45.74
CA SER A 9 -12.59 12.90 -45.02
C SER A 9 -12.89 12.87 -43.52
N CYS A 10 -13.43 13.95 -42.95
CA CYS A 10 -13.81 13.99 -41.55
C CYS A 10 -14.98 13.06 -41.22
N VAL A 11 -15.92 12.86 -42.15
CA VAL A 11 -17.05 11.92 -41.98
C VAL A 11 -16.57 10.47 -42.03
N GLU A 12 -15.68 10.13 -42.96
CA GLU A 12 -15.10 8.78 -43.04
C GLU A 12 -14.26 8.44 -41.80
N GLU A 13 -13.44 9.38 -41.31
CA GLU A 13 -12.69 9.23 -40.05
C GLU A 13 -13.62 9.05 -38.85
N TRP A 14 -14.74 9.78 -38.80
CA TRP A 14 -15.74 9.64 -37.75
C TRP A 14 -16.41 8.26 -37.77
N ASP A 15 -16.82 7.77 -38.95
CA ASP A 15 -17.44 6.45 -39.09
C ASP A 15 -16.47 5.31 -38.72
N GLN A 16 -15.17 5.50 -38.97
CA GLN A 16 -14.15 4.57 -38.51
C GLN A 16 -13.98 4.61 -36.99
N LEU A 17 -13.93 5.82 -36.41
CA LEU A 17 -13.82 6.00 -34.96
C LEU A 17 -15.04 5.42 -34.21
N GLU A 18 -16.24 5.54 -34.77
CA GLU A 18 -17.47 4.99 -34.18
C GLU A 18 -17.46 3.45 -34.17
N LYS A 19 -16.87 2.82 -35.20
CA LYS A 19 -16.63 1.36 -35.22
C LYS A 19 -15.61 0.95 -34.15
N GLU A 20 -14.50 1.67 -34.03
CA GLU A 20 -13.48 1.42 -33.01
C GLU A 20 -14.04 1.61 -31.59
N TYR A 21 -14.92 2.60 -31.39
CA TYR A 21 -15.62 2.82 -30.13
C TYR A 21 -16.47 1.61 -29.72
N CYS A 22 -17.13 0.97 -30.69
CA CYS A 22 -17.96 -0.21 -30.43
C CYS A 22 -17.12 -1.39 -29.90
N ASP A 23 -15.89 -1.56 -30.39
CA ASP A 23 -14.96 -2.59 -29.91
C ASP A 23 -14.31 -2.22 -28.56
N LEU A 24 -14.05 -0.92 -28.33
CA LEU A 24 -13.65 -0.41 -27.03
C LEU A 24 -14.72 -0.68 -25.97
N GLU A 25 -16.01 -0.46 -26.30
CA GLU A 25 -17.11 -0.69 -25.37
C GLU A 25 -17.24 -2.17 -24.98
N LYS A 26 -17.07 -3.08 -25.95
CA LYS A 26 -17.02 -4.53 -25.66
C LYS A 26 -15.86 -4.88 -24.73
N SER A 27 -14.67 -4.33 -25.00
CA SER A 27 -13.48 -4.55 -24.19
C SER A 27 -13.66 -4.01 -22.75
N TYR A 28 -14.29 -2.84 -22.60
CA TYR A 28 -14.62 -2.26 -21.30
C TYR A 28 -15.62 -3.12 -20.51
N ARG A 29 -16.67 -3.63 -21.17
CA ARG A 29 -17.64 -4.54 -20.53
C ARG A 29 -16.98 -5.84 -20.06
N GLN A 30 -16.09 -6.40 -20.87
CA GLN A 30 -15.32 -7.58 -20.48
C GLN A 30 -14.39 -7.30 -19.30
N TYR A 31 -13.71 -6.14 -19.29
CA TYR A 31 -12.89 -5.70 -18.17
C TYR A 31 -13.70 -5.60 -16.86
N LEU A 32 -14.91 -5.03 -16.89
CA LEU A 32 -15.78 -4.94 -15.72
C LEU A 32 -16.18 -6.32 -15.18
N GLN A 33 -16.50 -7.26 -16.06
CA GLN A 33 -16.83 -8.64 -15.68
C GLN A 33 -15.65 -9.33 -14.99
N LEU A 34 -14.47 -9.30 -15.63
CA LEU A 34 -13.25 -9.89 -15.07
C LEU A 34 -12.87 -9.26 -13.72
N THR A 35 -13.04 -7.94 -13.59
CA THR A 35 -12.79 -7.24 -12.32
C THR A 35 -13.73 -7.73 -11.22
N GLY A 36 -15.02 -7.93 -11.54
CA GLY A 36 -15.99 -8.50 -10.61
C GLY A 36 -15.66 -9.95 -10.21
N GLU A 37 -15.21 -10.77 -11.15
CA GLU A 37 -14.78 -12.15 -10.89
C GLU A 37 -13.55 -12.23 -10.00
N VAL A 38 -12.54 -11.39 -10.28
CA VAL A 38 -11.34 -11.26 -9.42
C VAL A 38 -11.74 -10.87 -8.00
N GLN A 39 -12.63 -9.88 -7.84
CA GLN A 39 -13.09 -9.46 -6.51
C GLN A 39 -13.79 -10.59 -5.75
N ARG A 40 -14.68 -11.35 -6.41
CA ARG A 40 -15.36 -12.49 -5.78
C ARG A 40 -14.36 -13.57 -5.34
N SER A 41 -13.43 -13.93 -6.22
CA SER A 41 -12.39 -14.92 -5.91
C SER A 41 -11.52 -14.46 -4.74
N GLN A 42 -11.15 -13.18 -4.68
CA GLN A 42 -10.40 -12.60 -3.56
C GLN A 42 -11.18 -12.72 -2.24
N ASP A 43 -12.47 -12.37 -2.23
CA ASP A 43 -13.32 -12.45 -1.04
C ASP A 43 -13.45 -13.89 -0.53
N GLU A 44 -13.59 -14.87 -1.43
CA GLU A 44 -13.63 -16.29 -1.10
C GLU A 44 -12.32 -16.77 -0.49
N CYS A 45 -11.18 -16.43 -1.09
CA CYS A 45 -9.87 -16.74 -0.55
C CYS A 45 -9.66 -16.12 0.84
N LEU A 46 -10.05 -14.86 1.05
CA LEU A 46 -9.96 -14.19 2.35
C LEU A 46 -10.86 -14.84 3.42
N LYS A 47 -12.07 -15.27 3.04
CA LYS A 47 -12.97 -16.03 3.93
C LYS A 47 -12.36 -17.38 4.31
N GLY A 48 -11.87 -18.13 3.31
CA GLY A 48 -11.20 -19.42 3.51
C GLY A 48 -9.97 -19.30 4.40
N LEU A 49 -9.12 -18.30 4.16
CA LEU A 49 -7.92 -18.03 4.96
C LEU A 49 -8.25 -17.73 6.42
N ARG A 50 -9.25 -16.87 6.67
CA ARG A 50 -9.72 -16.57 8.03
C ARG A 50 -10.24 -17.81 8.75
N HIS A 51 -11.05 -18.62 8.05
CA HIS A 51 -11.59 -19.86 8.60
C HIS A 51 -10.48 -20.86 8.94
N HIS A 52 -9.51 -21.06 8.04
CA HIS A 52 -8.38 -21.96 8.28
C HIS A 52 -7.51 -21.50 9.44
N ARG A 53 -7.16 -20.21 9.51
CA ARG A 53 -6.39 -19.65 10.64
C ARG A 53 -7.10 -19.88 11.97
N TYR A 54 -8.41 -19.63 12.02
CA TYR A 54 -9.21 -19.87 13.22
C TYR A 54 -9.18 -21.34 13.65
N ARG A 55 -9.49 -22.27 12.74
CA ARG A 55 -9.46 -23.71 13.05
C ARG A 55 -8.09 -24.20 13.46
N SER A 56 -7.04 -23.76 12.78
CA SER A 56 -5.66 -24.09 13.15
C SER A 56 -5.31 -23.59 14.54
N SER A 57 -5.75 -22.39 14.94
CA SER A 57 -5.52 -21.86 16.27
C SER A 57 -6.22 -22.67 17.38
N LEU A 58 -7.46 -23.12 17.13
CA LEU A 58 -8.19 -23.99 18.05
C LEU A 58 -7.48 -25.34 18.23
N ILE A 59 -7.04 -25.96 17.13
CA ILE A 59 -6.30 -27.22 17.17
C ILE A 59 -4.99 -27.04 17.96
N ALA A 60 -4.27 -25.94 17.74
CA ALA A 60 -3.04 -25.63 18.49
C ALA A 60 -3.32 -25.52 20.00
N GLU A 61 -4.40 -24.85 20.38
CA GLU A 61 -4.78 -24.67 21.78
C GLU A 61 -5.18 -25.99 22.44
N SER A 62 -5.98 -26.81 21.75
CA SER A 62 -6.32 -28.16 22.21
C SER A 62 -5.07 -29.03 22.36
N LEU A 63 -4.15 -28.98 21.40
CA LEU A 63 -2.91 -29.75 21.42
C LEU A 63 -2.00 -29.37 22.61
N LYS A 64 -1.97 -28.09 23.01
CA LYS A 64 -1.25 -27.64 24.21
C LYS A 64 -1.80 -28.28 25.49
N LYS A 65 -3.11 -28.49 25.57
CA LYS A 65 -3.79 -29.08 26.74
C LYS A 65 -3.61 -30.60 26.85
N VAL A 66 -3.19 -31.28 25.77
CA VAL A 66 -2.94 -32.73 25.78
C VAL A 66 -1.66 -33.06 26.56
N VAL A 67 -1.77 -33.87 27.60
CA VAL A 67 -0.63 -34.46 28.32
C VAL A 67 -0.38 -35.87 27.75
N PRO A 68 0.73 -36.11 27.04
CA PRO A 68 0.99 -37.41 26.42
C PRO A 68 1.24 -38.46 27.51
N SER A 69 0.54 -39.60 27.41
CA SER A 69 0.66 -40.73 28.36
C SER A 69 1.67 -41.79 27.90
N SER A 70 2.07 -41.77 26.62
CA SER A 70 3.12 -42.64 26.07
C SER A 70 4.13 -41.86 25.21
N GLU A 71 5.31 -42.44 25.00
CA GLU A 71 6.34 -41.86 24.12
C GLU A 71 5.83 -41.73 22.67
N GLU A 72 5.01 -42.67 22.22
CA GLU A 72 4.34 -42.64 20.91
C GLU A 72 3.36 -41.46 20.79
N GLN A 73 2.55 -41.22 21.82
CA GLN A 73 1.65 -40.05 21.85
C GLN A 73 2.42 -38.73 21.88
N ARG A 74 3.59 -38.71 22.50
CA ARG A 74 4.47 -37.52 22.49
C ARG A 74 5.01 -37.26 21.09
N ARG A 75 5.45 -38.29 20.36
CA ARG A 75 5.89 -38.16 18.95
C ARG A 75 4.76 -37.69 18.04
N GLN A 76 3.57 -38.26 18.17
CA GLN A 76 2.40 -37.84 17.38
C GLN A 76 1.99 -36.39 17.66
N LYS A 77 2.08 -35.96 18.93
CA LYS A 77 1.83 -34.57 19.33
C LYS A 77 2.84 -33.61 18.67
N ASP A 78 4.12 -33.95 18.71
CA ASP A 78 5.18 -33.12 18.14
C ASP A 78 5.08 -33.06 16.61
N GLU A 79 4.79 -34.17 15.94
CA GLU A 79 4.58 -34.22 14.48
C GLU A 79 3.37 -33.37 14.06
N LEU A 80 2.26 -33.46 14.81
CA LEU A 80 1.07 -32.66 14.53
C LEU A 80 1.34 -31.17 14.75
N ALA A 81 2.12 -30.79 15.77
CA ALA A 81 2.52 -29.41 16.00
C ALA A 81 3.37 -28.86 14.84
N GLN A 82 4.33 -29.62 14.34
CA GLN A 82 5.15 -29.24 13.19
C GLN A 82 4.31 -29.07 11.92
N LYS A 83 3.39 -30.01 11.64
CA LYS A 83 2.46 -29.89 10.49
C LYS A 83 1.60 -28.63 10.59
N LEU A 84 1.16 -28.28 11.79
CA LEU A 84 0.34 -27.10 12.04
C LEU A 84 1.14 -25.80 11.81
N GLU A 85 2.39 -25.76 12.25
CA GLU A 85 3.30 -24.63 12.02
C GLU A 85 3.64 -24.47 10.54
N ALA A 86 4.00 -25.54 9.85
CA ALA A 86 4.26 -25.53 8.41
C ALA A 86 3.02 -25.04 7.63
N LYS A 87 1.82 -25.50 8.01
CA LYS A 87 0.58 -25.04 7.40
C LYS A 87 0.32 -23.56 7.69
N ARG A 88 0.66 -23.07 8.90
CA ARG A 88 0.53 -21.65 9.24
C ARG A 88 1.41 -20.77 8.36
N LEU A 89 2.68 -21.15 8.16
CA LEU A 89 3.59 -20.42 7.28
C LEU A 89 3.06 -20.33 5.85
N HIS A 90 2.54 -21.44 5.32
CA HIS A 90 1.93 -21.46 3.99
C HIS A 90 0.66 -20.61 3.89
N LEU A 91 -0.15 -20.53 4.96
CA LEU A 91 -1.31 -19.63 4.99
C LEU A 91 -0.87 -18.15 5.08
N ASP A 92 0.23 -17.86 5.74
CA ASP A 92 0.80 -16.51 5.79
C ASP A 92 1.44 -16.08 4.47
N ASP A 93 1.97 -17.02 3.69
CA ASP A 93 2.44 -16.80 2.32
C ASP A 93 1.27 -16.45 1.39
N ILE A 94 0.24 -17.32 1.33
CA ILE A 94 -1.00 -17.03 0.59
C ILE A 94 -1.60 -15.68 1.00
N GLY A 95 -1.59 -15.38 2.29
CA GLY A 95 -2.15 -14.15 2.83
C GLY A 95 -1.43 -12.88 2.39
N GLN A 96 -0.16 -12.94 1.99
CA GLN A 96 0.61 -11.78 1.51
C GLN A 96 0.22 -11.39 0.08
N ASP A 97 -0.21 -12.35 -0.73
CA ASP A 97 -0.61 -12.14 -2.12
C ASP A 97 -2.04 -11.59 -2.26
N LEU A 98 -2.84 -11.69 -1.19
CA LEU A 98 -4.22 -11.22 -1.14
C LEU A 98 -4.30 -9.76 -0.68
N PRO A 99 -5.28 -8.99 -1.18
CA PRO A 99 -5.47 -7.61 -0.75
C PRO A 99 -5.71 -7.51 0.75
N HIS A 100 -4.87 -6.74 1.44
CA HIS A 100 -5.02 -6.47 2.86
C HIS A 100 -5.99 -5.31 3.11
N SER A 101 -6.84 -5.47 4.11
CA SER A 101 -7.64 -4.37 4.64
C SER A 101 -6.74 -3.32 5.29
N ASN A 102 -6.91 -2.06 4.90
CA ASN A 102 -6.19 -0.93 5.47
C ASN A 102 -6.29 -0.89 7.00
N GLY A 103 -5.22 -0.47 7.67
CA GLY A 103 -5.28 -0.17 9.11
C GLY A 103 -6.17 1.05 9.39
N LEU A 104 -6.80 1.11 10.57
CA LEU A 104 -7.72 2.18 11.02
C LEU A 104 -7.21 3.60 10.71
N TYR A 105 -5.93 3.88 10.96
CA TYR A 105 -5.32 5.18 10.67
C TYR A 105 -5.38 5.53 9.17
N LEU A 106 -5.04 4.58 8.30
CA LEU A 106 -5.06 4.76 6.85
C LEU A 106 -6.50 4.93 6.35
N GLN A 107 -7.46 4.22 6.94
CA GLN A 107 -8.88 4.35 6.63
C GLN A 107 -9.46 5.71 7.05
N ILE A 108 -9.00 6.29 8.16
CA ILE A 108 -9.41 7.63 8.60
C ILE A 108 -8.88 8.73 7.66
N VAL A 109 -7.64 8.57 7.17
CA VAL A 109 -6.97 9.60 6.35
C VAL A 109 -7.34 9.51 4.87
N LEU A 110 -7.46 8.31 4.31
CA LEU A 110 -7.68 8.07 2.87
C LEU A 110 -9.09 7.55 2.53
N GLY A 111 -9.91 7.19 3.53
CA GLY A 111 -11.18 6.51 3.32
C GLY A 111 -11.04 5.01 3.03
N SER A 112 -12.14 4.37 2.64
CA SER A 112 -12.20 2.93 2.34
C SER A 112 -11.69 2.62 0.92
N VAL A 113 -10.49 3.04 0.59
CA VAL A 113 -9.87 2.79 -0.73
C VAL A 113 -9.00 1.55 -0.66
N ASN A 114 -9.24 0.54 -1.49
CA ASN A 114 -8.38 -0.65 -1.58
C ASN A 114 -7.04 -0.29 -2.22
N LEU A 115 -5.98 -0.16 -1.41
CA LEU A 115 -4.62 0.18 -1.87
C LEU A 115 -3.73 -1.06 -1.99
N SER A 116 -4.31 -2.20 -2.34
CA SER A 116 -3.53 -3.42 -2.59
C SER A 116 -2.81 -3.28 -3.92
N PHE A 117 -1.48 -3.28 -3.86
CA PHE A 117 -0.63 -3.31 -5.05
C PHE A 117 -0.28 -4.75 -5.41
N ARG A 118 -0.27 -5.07 -6.71
CA ARG A 118 0.43 -6.27 -7.18
C ARG A 118 1.94 -6.09 -6.96
N ASP A 119 2.72 -7.17 -6.84
CA ASP A 119 4.15 -7.08 -6.51
C ASP A 119 4.98 -6.16 -7.43
N ALA A 120 4.68 -6.17 -8.74
CA ALA A 120 5.31 -5.27 -9.71
C ALA A 120 4.98 -3.79 -9.44
N GLU A 121 3.74 -3.50 -9.02
CA GLU A 121 3.29 -2.15 -8.70
C GLU A 121 3.86 -1.66 -7.37
N LYS A 122 4.02 -2.57 -6.40
CA LYS A 122 4.70 -2.30 -5.13
C LYS A 122 6.16 -1.91 -5.35
N TYR A 123 6.87 -2.62 -6.23
CA TYR A 123 8.26 -2.27 -6.57
C TYR A 123 8.35 -0.91 -7.26
N ARG A 124 7.48 -0.64 -8.24
CA ARG A 124 7.41 0.65 -8.94
C ARG A 124 7.09 1.80 -7.99
N TYR A 125 6.10 1.63 -7.11
CA TYR A 125 5.74 2.62 -6.09
C TYR A 125 6.90 2.88 -5.12
N LYS A 126 7.65 1.83 -4.74
CA LYS A 126 8.84 1.98 -3.90
C LYS A 126 9.94 2.78 -4.61
N ASP A 127 10.18 2.53 -5.89
CA ASP A 127 11.14 3.31 -6.68
C ASP A 127 10.71 4.78 -6.80
N GLU A 128 9.43 5.04 -7.08
CA GLU A 128 8.87 6.40 -7.11
C GLU A 128 8.95 7.10 -5.74
N TYR A 129 8.75 6.37 -4.65
CA TYR A 129 8.90 6.86 -3.27
C TYR A 129 10.34 7.30 -3.00
N GLU A 130 11.32 6.45 -3.30
CA GLU A 130 12.74 6.78 -3.09
C GLU A 130 13.17 7.95 -3.99
N ARG A 131 12.72 8.00 -5.25
CA ARG A 131 12.99 9.15 -6.15
C ARG A 131 12.39 10.45 -5.64
N PHE A 132 11.16 10.41 -5.10
CA PHE A 132 10.54 11.58 -4.48
C PHE A 132 11.32 12.04 -3.25
N LYS A 133 11.72 11.11 -2.38
CA LYS A 133 12.53 11.38 -1.18
C LYS A 133 13.84 12.10 -1.55
N LEU A 134 14.53 11.60 -2.57
CA LEU A 134 15.77 12.20 -3.07
C LEU A 134 15.55 13.61 -3.61
N LYS A 135 14.53 13.81 -4.46
CA LYS A 135 14.22 15.14 -5.04
C LYS A 135 13.88 16.17 -3.97
N VAL A 136 13.03 15.81 -3.00
CA VAL A 136 12.62 16.74 -1.95
C VAL A 136 13.76 17.01 -0.97
N THR A 137 14.58 16.00 -0.64
CA THR A 137 15.77 16.19 0.20
C THR A 137 16.80 17.11 -0.47
N MET A 138 17.00 16.97 -1.78
CA MET A 138 17.85 17.88 -2.55
C MET A 138 17.33 19.32 -2.53
N PHE A 139 16.01 19.49 -2.68
CA PHE A 139 15.37 20.80 -2.62
C PHE A 139 15.46 21.45 -1.24
N ILE A 140 15.24 20.68 -0.16
CA ILE A 140 15.42 21.12 1.23
C ILE A 140 16.87 21.55 1.46
N LEU A 141 17.85 20.78 0.98
CA LEU A 141 19.27 21.09 1.15
C LEU A 141 19.65 22.42 0.47
N VAL A 142 19.16 22.66 -0.75
CA VAL A 142 19.34 23.95 -1.44
C VAL A 142 18.71 25.09 -0.66
N MET A 143 17.47 24.92 -0.19
CA MET A 143 16.78 25.94 0.60
C MET A 143 17.45 26.20 1.96
N SER A 144 18.01 25.17 2.62
CA SER A 144 18.79 25.33 3.85
C SER A 144 20.06 26.15 3.62
N ILE A 145 20.79 25.90 2.53
CA ILE A 145 21.98 26.69 2.18
C ILE A 145 21.58 28.15 1.91
N LEU A 146 20.50 28.38 1.15
CA LEU A 146 19.98 29.73 0.90
C LEU A 146 19.55 30.44 2.18
N CYS A 147 18.98 29.72 3.15
CA CYS A 147 18.60 30.27 4.44
C CYS A 147 19.82 30.74 5.26
N ILE A 148 20.90 29.94 5.27
CA ILE A 148 22.16 30.28 5.94
C ILE A 148 22.83 31.51 5.30
N VAL A 149 22.80 31.61 3.97
CA VAL A 149 23.44 32.72 3.23
C VAL A 149 22.64 34.02 3.33
N MET A 150 21.30 33.94 3.27
CA MET A 150 20.45 35.12 3.15
C MET A 150 19.84 35.59 4.48
N ASN A 151 19.84 34.77 5.54
CA ASN A 151 19.39 35.11 6.90
C ASN A 151 18.01 35.81 7.00
N TYR A 152 17.11 35.57 6.05
CA TYR A 152 15.75 36.12 6.08
C TYR A 152 14.82 35.24 6.89
N ARG A 153 14.13 35.86 7.85
CA ARG A 153 13.12 35.20 8.71
C ARG A 153 11.99 34.50 7.94
N VAL A 154 11.69 34.98 6.72
CA VAL A 154 10.71 34.38 5.81
C VAL A 154 11.21 33.08 5.19
N ASN A 155 12.50 32.99 4.85
CA ASN A 155 13.08 31.77 4.29
C ASN A 155 13.11 30.64 5.33
N ASP A 156 13.35 31.00 6.59
CA ASP A 156 13.32 30.06 7.71
C ASP A 156 11.90 29.50 7.93
N ALA A 157 10.88 30.37 7.89
CA ALA A 157 9.48 29.94 7.97
C ALA A 157 9.06 29.04 6.79
N ILE A 158 9.48 29.36 5.56
CA ILE A 158 9.20 28.55 4.37
C ILE A 158 9.90 27.18 4.47
N LEU A 159 11.15 27.14 4.91
CA LEU A 159 11.91 25.91 5.10
C LEU A 159 11.25 24.98 6.12
N HIS A 160 10.84 25.53 7.27
CA HIS A 160 10.16 24.75 8.29
C HIS A 160 8.77 24.26 7.83
N PHE A 161 8.01 25.09 7.13
CA PHE A 161 6.72 24.67 6.55
C PHE A 161 6.92 23.53 5.54
N LEU A 162 7.94 23.64 4.68
CA LEU A 162 8.30 22.60 3.72
C LEU A 162 8.72 21.29 4.42
N LEU A 163 9.43 21.38 5.54
CA LEU A 163 9.83 20.22 6.35
C LEU A 163 8.62 19.50 6.95
N VAL A 164 7.69 20.26 7.54
CA VAL A 164 6.42 19.77 8.09
C VAL A 164 5.61 19.05 7.00
N TRP A 165 5.47 19.71 5.84
CA TRP A 165 4.77 19.14 4.69
C TRP A 165 5.42 17.85 4.19
N TYR A 166 6.75 17.83 4.10
CA TYR A 166 7.52 16.66 3.67
C TYR A 166 7.32 15.48 4.63
N TYR A 167 7.41 15.69 5.94
CA TYR A 167 7.22 14.64 6.93
C TYR A 167 5.78 14.13 7.00
N CYS A 168 4.79 15.00 6.80
CA CYS A 168 3.38 14.58 6.65
C CYS A 168 3.22 13.66 5.43
N THR A 169 3.77 14.05 4.29
CA THR A 169 3.70 13.27 3.04
C THR A 169 4.42 11.92 3.17
N LEU A 170 5.61 11.89 3.78
CA LEU A 170 6.32 10.64 4.07
C LEU A 170 5.49 9.71 4.96
N THR A 171 4.88 10.24 6.02
CA THR A 171 4.05 9.45 6.95
C THR A 171 2.90 8.77 6.22
N ILE A 172 2.22 9.49 5.33
CA ILE A 172 1.15 8.92 4.50
C ILE A 172 1.71 7.83 3.58
N ARG A 173 2.79 8.11 2.82
CA ARG A 173 3.37 7.13 1.88
C ARG A 173 3.92 5.88 2.58
N GLU A 174 4.52 6.03 3.76
CA GLU A 174 5.00 4.92 4.59
C GLU A 174 3.85 4.11 5.18
N SER A 175 2.74 4.76 5.55
CA SER A 175 1.55 4.05 6.02
C SER A 175 0.91 3.18 4.93
N ILE A 176 0.98 3.61 3.65
CA ILE A 176 0.57 2.83 2.48
C ILE A 176 1.51 1.63 2.25
N LEU A 177 2.83 1.84 2.35
CA LEU A 177 3.85 0.78 2.20
C LEU A 177 3.76 -0.27 3.33
N ALA A 178 3.44 0.16 4.56
CA ALA A 178 3.31 -0.74 5.71
C ALA A 178 2.09 -1.68 5.57
N VAL A 179 0.97 -1.20 5.03
CA VAL A 179 -0.21 -2.03 4.76
C VAL A 179 0.05 -3.08 3.67
N ASN A 180 0.95 -2.80 2.73
CA ASN A 180 1.37 -3.73 1.68
C ASN A 180 2.56 -4.64 2.09
N GLY A 181 2.71 -4.93 3.39
CA GLY A 181 3.68 -5.91 3.89
C GLY A 181 5.12 -5.42 4.08
N SER A 182 5.38 -4.11 4.02
CA SER A 182 6.71 -3.58 4.35
C SER A 182 6.94 -3.55 5.87
N LYS A 183 7.97 -4.24 6.36
CA LYS A 183 8.39 -4.24 7.78
C LYS A 183 9.05 -2.91 8.17
N ILE A 184 8.25 -1.85 8.31
CA ILE A 184 8.72 -0.51 8.71
C ILE A 184 8.35 -0.26 10.17
N LYS A 185 9.36 -0.03 11.02
CA LYS A 185 9.23 0.19 12.46
C LYS A 185 8.44 1.49 12.73
N GLY A 186 7.22 1.38 13.26
CA GLY A 186 6.34 2.52 13.57
C GLY A 186 6.90 3.56 14.54
N TRP A 187 7.95 3.21 15.29
CA TRP A 187 8.67 4.14 16.19
C TRP A 187 9.28 5.34 15.44
N TRP A 188 9.68 5.16 14.17
CA TRP A 188 10.23 6.23 13.34
C TRP A 188 9.16 7.26 12.91
N ARG A 189 7.93 6.78 12.63
CA ARG A 189 6.77 7.65 12.33
C ARG A 189 6.36 8.49 13.55
N LEU A 190 6.44 7.91 14.76
CA LEU A 190 6.18 8.65 16.00
C LEU A 190 7.25 9.72 16.25
N HIS A 191 8.53 9.40 16.02
CA HIS A 191 9.62 10.37 16.12
C HIS A 191 9.42 11.57 15.18
N HIS A 192 8.97 11.33 13.95
CA HIS A 192 8.66 12.41 12.99
C HIS A 192 7.48 13.28 13.38
N PHE A 193 6.43 12.68 13.93
CA PHE A 193 5.29 13.43 14.41
C PHE A 193 5.67 14.36 15.58
N ILE A 194 6.48 13.86 16.51
CA ILE A 194 6.97 14.63 17.67
C ILE A 194 7.91 15.76 17.23
N THR A 195 8.85 15.48 16.32
CA THR A 195 9.77 16.53 15.81
C THR A 195 9.05 17.61 15.00
N THR A 196 7.99 17.24 14.27
CA THR A 196 7.14 18.19 13.53
C THR A 196 6.32 19.06 14.48
N ALA A 197 5.74 18.48 15.52
CA ALA A 197 5.01 19.23 16.56
C ALA A 197 5.93 20.19 17.31
N GLN A 198 7.15 19.76 17.64
CA GLN A 198 8.15 20.60 18.31
C GLN A 198 8.58 21.79 17.43
N ALA A 199 8.80 21.57 16.13
CA ALA A 199 9.12 22.65 15.19
C ALA A 199 7.97 23.67 15.04
N GLY A 200 6.71 23.20 15.05
CA GLY A 200 5.54 24.08 15.03
C GLY A 200 5.40 24.95 16.27
N ILE A 201 5.74 24.42 17.45
CA ILE A 201 5.74 25.18 18.72
C ILE A 201 6.83 26.27 18.70
N ILE A 202 8.01 25.96 18.16
CA ILE A 202 9.13 26.91 18.05
C ILE A 202 8.83 28.08 17.10
N ILE A 203 7.91 27.90 16.13
CA ILE A 203 7.51 28.96 15.18
C ILE A 203 6.41 29.87 15.74
N VAL A 204 5.57 29.33 16.63
CA VAL A 204 4.45 30.07 17.24
C VAL A 204 4.89 30.85 18.49
N CYS A 205 5.95 30.43 19.17
CA CYS A 205 6.56 31.12 20.31
C CYS A 205 7.72 32.04 19.88
#